data_AF-A0A7Z0Q0J7-F1
#
_entry.id   AF-A0A7Z0Q0J7-F1
#
_cell.length_a   1.000
_cell.length_b   1.000
_cell.length_c   1.000
_cell.angle_alpha   90.00
_cell.angle_beta   90.00
_cell.angle_gamma   90.00
#
_symmetry.space_group_name_H-M   'P 1'
#
loop_
_entity.id
_entity.type
_entity.pdbx_description
1 polymer ?
#
loop_
_entity_poly.entity_id
_entity_poly.type
_entity_poly.pdbx_seq_one_letter_code
_entity_poly.pdbx_strand_id
1 'polypeptide(L)' 'MGITGAAGLLAAWETGLAEAPAGRALLLHRTARPDVDAAVLPVLPVGEREADLFALRRALFGDRMQVRLEC' A
#
# COMPACT_ATOMS: atom_id res chain seq x y z
N MET A 1 -11.18 -7.18 11.16
CA MET A 1 -10.97 -5.82 11.69
C MET A 1 -10.16 -5.08 10.65
N GLY A 2 -10.86 -4.50 9.67
CA GLY A 2 -10.26 -3.98 8.45
C GLY A 2 -9.44 -2.74 8.75
N ILE A 3 -8.18 -2.73 8.35
CA ILE A 3 -7.41 -1.51 8.21
C ILE A 3 -8.06 -0.72 7.07
N THR A 4 -8.96 0.19 7.43
CA THR A 4 -9.68 1.06 6.49
C THR A 4 -9.20 2.49 6.68
N GLY A 5 -8.14 2.89 5.97
CA GLY A 5 -7.67 4.28 5.93
C GLY A 5 -6.16 4.45 6.15
N ALA A 6 -5.70 5.70 6.09
CA ALA A 6 -4.28 6.05 6.11
C ALA A 6 -3.52 5.52 7.34
N ALA A 7 -4.21 5.43 8.49
CA ALA A 7 -3.64 4.92 9.73
C ALA A 7 -3.11 3.49 9.61
N GLY A 8 -3.81 2.60 8.90
CA GLY A 8 -3.31 1.24 8.77
C GLY A 8 -2.42 1.02 7.54
N LEU A 9 -2.41 1.93 6.56
CA LEU A 9 -1.29 2.01 5.62
C LEU A 9 0.02 2.32 6.39
N LEU A 10 -0.03 3.28 7.33
CA LEU A 10 1.10 3.59 8.20
C LEU A 10 1.50 2.39 9.07
N ALA A 11 0.55 1.70 9.69
CA ALA A 11 0.85 0.52 10.49
C ALA A 11 1.50 -0.62 9.66
N ALA A 12 1.03 -0.84 8.42
CA ALA A 12 1.64 -1.81 7.51
C ALA A 12 3.07 -1.41 7.10
N TRP A 13 3.29 -0.12 6.88
CA TRP A 13 4.62 0.43 6.61
C TRP A 13 5.58 0.21 7.79
N GLU A 14 5.16 0.58 9.00
CA GLU A 14 5.94 0.42 10.23
C GLU A 14 6.27 -1.05 10.51
N THR A 15 5.30 -1.94 10.34
CA THR A 15 5.50 -3.40 10.46
C THR A 15 6.55 -3.88 9.46
N GLY A 16 6.52 -3.36 8.23
CA GLY A 16 7.45 -3.74 7.18
C GLY A 16 8.87 -3.19 7.35
N LEU A 17 9.16 -2.30 8.30
CA LEU A 17 10.51 -1.75 8.50
C LEU A 17 11.55 -2.83 8.81
N ALA A 18 11.14 -3.92 9.46
CA ALA A 18 11.99 -5.07 9.76
C ALA A 18 12.16 -6.05 8.59
N GLU A 19 11.32 -5.92 7.55
CA GLU A 19 11.30 -6.84 6.41
C GLU A 19 12.31 -6.45 5.33
N ALA A 20 12.74 -7.47 4.56
CA ALA A 20 13.42 -7.25 3.29
C ALA A 20 12.51 -6.47 2.31
N PRO A 21 13.07 -5.77 1.30
CA PRO A 21 12.29 -4.90 0.41
C PRO A 21 11.07 -5.59 -0.23
N ALA A 22 11.21 -6.85 -0.64
CA ALA A 22 10.10 -7.62 -1.22
C ALA A 22 8.99 -7.92 -0.21
N GLY A 23 9.34 -8.28 1.03
CA GLY A 23 8.37 -8.53 2.10
C GLY A 23 7.60 -7.26 2.49
N ARG A 24 8.31 -6.12 2.57
CA ARG A 24 7.69 -4.81 2.78
C ARG A 24 6.74 -4.42 1.64
N ALA A 25 7.15 -4.62 0.39
CA ALA A 25 6.28 -4.35 -0.75
C ALA A 25 5.00 -5.19 -0.72
N LEU A 26 5.09 -6.45 -0.32
CA LEU A 26 3.94 -7.35 -0.17
C LEU A 26 3.00 -6.88 0.96
N LEU A 27 3.55 -6.46 2.10
CA LEU A 27 2.77 -5.90 3.22
C LEU A 27 1.96 -4.68 2.77
N LEU A 28 2.59 -3.78 2.01
CA LEU A 28 1.92 -2.60 1.48
C LEU A 28 0.86 -2.96 0.42
N HIS A 29 1.13 -3.90 -0.48
CA HIS A 29 0.15 -4.28 -1.51
C HIS A 29 -1.11 -4.93 -0.93
N ARG A 30 -0.99 -5.70 0.17
CA ARG A 30 -2.16 -6.22 0.91
C ARG A 30 -3.11 -5.12 1.38
N THR A 31 -2.61 -3.91 1.67
CA THR A 31 -3.48 -2.80 2.09
C THR A 31 -4.36 -2.28 0.94
N ALA A 32 -3.95 -2.49 -0.32
CA ALA A 32 -4.74 -2.16 -1.50
C ALA A 32 -5.71 -3.29 -1.91
N ARG A 33 -5.42 -4.54 -1.50
CA ARG A 33 -6.20 -5.75 -1.82
C ARG A 33 -6.40 -6.61 -0.56
N PRO A 34 -7.16 -6.15 0.45
CA PRO A 34 -7.31 -6.87 1.72
C PRO A 34 -8.03 -8.22 1.57
N ASP A 35 -8.85 -8.37 0.54
CA ASP A 35 -9.68 -9.56 0.30
C ASP A 35 -8.97 -10.63 -0.57
N VAL A 36 -7.75 -10.35 -1.04
CA VAL A 36 -6.98 -11.26 -1.90
C VAL A 36 -5.94 -11.97 -1.05
N ASP A 37 -5.74 -13.28 -1.31
CA ASP A 37 -4.68 -14.04 -0.68
C ASP A 37 -3.30 -13.44 -1.01
N ALA A 38 -2.52 -13.21 0.03
CA ALA A 38 -1.14 -12.76 -0.02
C ALA A 38 -0.26 -13.59 -0.96
N ALA A 39 -0.52 -14.89 -1.07
CA ALA A 39 0.25 -15.79 -1.93
C ALA A 39 0.10 -15.46 -3.43
N VAL A 40 -0.99 -14.80 -3.82
CA VAL A 40 -1.30 -14.46 -5.22
C VAL A 40 -0.67 -13.12 -5.63
N LEU A 41 -0.47 -12.20 -4.68
CA LEU A 41 0.02 -10.85 -4.97
C LEU A 41 1.38 -10.80 -5.70
N PRO A 42 2.38 -11.66 -5.40
CA PRO A 42 3.68 -11.63 -6.08
C PRO A 42 3.61 -12.00 -7.57
N VAL A 43 2.60 -12.77 -7.97
CA VAL A 43 2.46 -13.27 -9.35
C VAL A 43 1.53 -12.42 -10.20
N LEU A 44 0.89 -11.40 -9.61
CA LEU A 44 0.07 -10.45 -10.36
C LEU A 44 0.92 -9.66 -11.37
N PRO A 45 0.39 -9.38 -12.57
CA PRO A 45 1.05 -8.51 -13.53
C PRO A 45 1.41 -7.17 -12.88
N VAL A 46 2.59 -6.65 -13.20
CA VAL A 46 3.07 -5.39 -12.60
C VAL A 46 2.07 -4.26 -12.82
N GLY A 47 1.42 -4.20 -13.98
CA GLY A 47 0.41 -3.17 -14.28
C GLY A 47 -0.79 -3.21 -13.35
N GLU A 48 -1.26 -4.41 -12.96
CA GLU A 48 -2.36 -4.57 -12.00
C GLU A 48 -1.92 -4.17 -10.58
N ARG A 49 -0.71 -4.59 -10.18
CA ARG A 49 -0.13 -4.22 -8.89
C ARG A 49 -0.01 -2.71 -8.74
N GLU A 50 0.55 -2.04 -9.75
CA GLU A 50 0.71 -0.58 -9.72
C GLU A 50 -0.65 0.13 -9.74
N ALA A 51 -1.62 -0.36 -10.54
CA ALA A 51 -2.97 0.20 -10.56
C ALA A 51 -3.64 0.16 -9.17
N ASP A 52 -3.48 -0.94 -8.44
CA ASP A 52 -4.00 -1.08 -7.08
C ASP A 52 -3.38 -0.05 -6.12
N LEU A 53 -2.05 0.13 -6.19
CA LEU A 53 -1.34 1.08 -5.34
C LEU A 53 -1.71 2.54 -5.68
N PHE A 54 -1.88 2.86 -6.97
CA PHE A 54 -2.36 4.18 -7.39
C PHE A 54 -3.80 4.43 -6.95
N ALA A 55 -4.68 3.43 -7.04
CA ALA A 55 -6.05 3.52 -6.56
C ALA A 55 -6.09 3.75 -5.05
N LEU A 56 -5.28 3.01 -4.28
CA LEU A 56 -5.15 3.20 -2.83
C LEU A 56 -4.64 4.61 -2.50
N ARG A 57 -3.56 5.07 -3.17
CA ARG A 57 -3.04 6.44 -2.99
C ARG A 57 -4.13 7.48 -3.24
N ARG A 58 -4.89 7.34 -4.33
CA ARG A 58 -5.98 8.26 -4.67
C ARG A 58 -7.10 8.23 -3.62
N ALA A 59 -7.47 7.05 -3.12
CA ALA A 59 -8.49 6.90 -2.09
C ALA A 59 -8.08 7.55 -0.75
N LEU A 60 -6.79 7.49 -0.40
CA LEU A 60 -6.28 8.01 0.86
C LEU A 60 -5.97 9.52 0.82
N PHE A 61 -5.48 10.02 -0.30
CA PHE A 61 -4.93 11.38 -0.41
C PHE A 61 -5.64 12.26 -1.44
N GLY A 62 -6.65 11.72 -2.13
CA GLY A 62 -7.32 12.38 -3.24
C GLY A 62 -6.49 12.45 -4.51
N ASP A 63 -7.02 13.19 -5.49
CA ASP A 63 -6.42 13.31 -6.83
C ASP A 63 -5.16 14.18 -6.84
N ARG A 64 -5.05 15.08 -5.85
CA ARG A 64 -3.95 16.03 -5.71
C ARG A 64 -3.38 15.93 -4.31
N MET A 65 -2.07 15.68 -4.24
CA MET A 65 -1.34 15.72 -2.97
C MET A 65 -1.00 17.17 -2.63
N GLN A 66 -1.37 17.61 -1.42
CA GLN A 66 -0.87 18.86 -0.86
C GLN A 66 0.43 18.57 -0.11
N VAL A 67 1.50 19.27 -0.44
CA VAL A 67 2.83 19.07 0.16
C VAL A 67 3.32 20.40 0.70
N ARG A 68 3.85 20.40 1.94
CA ARG A 68 4.58 21.52 2.51
C ARG A 68 6.07 21.16 2.53
N LEU A 69 6.90 22.06 2.05
CA LEU A 69 8.36 21.98 2.14
C LEU A 69 8.84 23.14 3.01
N GLU A 70 9.89 22.90 3.78
CA GLU A 70 10.58 23.93 4.56
C GLU A 70 11.80 24.41 3.76
N CYS A 71 12.07 25.72 3.80
CA CYS A 71 13.22 26.37 3.17
C CYS A 71 14.31 26.63 4.19
#